data_AF-A0A925KHU0-F1
#
_entry.id   AF-A0A925KHU0-F1
#
_cell.length_a   1.000
_cell.length_b   1.000
_cell.length_c   1.000
_cell.angle_alpha   90.00
_cell.angle_beta   90.00
_cell.angle_gamma   90.00
#
_symmetry.space_group_name_H-M   'P 1'
#
loop_
_entity.id
_entity.type
_entity.pdbx_description
1 polymer ?
#
loop_
_entity_poly.entity_id
_entity_poly.type
_entity_poly.pdbx_seq_one_letter_code
_entity_poly.pdbx_strand_id
1 'polypeptide(L)'
;MAAKPDTPDKPTGFSHEKIETSNTLLIVLILLVVAVGGFVEIVPLYFQRSTTQAVPGLMPYTALQLAGRDIYVREGCYNCHSQMIRPL
;
A
#
# COMPACT_ATOMS: atom_id res chain seq x y z
N MET A 1 -1.06 -20.08 -60.20
CA MET A 1 -1.67 -19.17 -59.21
C MET A 1 -0.77 -19.15 -57.98
N ALA A 2 0.03 -18.10 -57.80
CA ALA A 2 0.88 -17.97 -56.61
C ALA A 2 0.04 -17.36 -55.48
N ALA A 3 -0.27 -18.15 -54.45
CA ALA A 3 -0.78 -17.62 -53.19
C ALA A 3 0.36 -16.81 -52.51
N LYS A 4 0.08 -15.56 -52.18
CA LYS A 4 1.01 -14.63 -51.53
C LYS A 4 1.28 -15.10 -50.09
N PRO A 5 2.51 -15.05 -49.57
CA PRO A 5 2.78 -15.40 -48.18
C PRO A 5 2.11 -14.41 -47.23
N ASP A 6 1.34 -14.95 -46.28
CA ASP A 6 0.66 -14.20 -45.23
C ASP A 6 1.71 -13.69 -44.26
N THR A 7 2.12 -12.43 -44.39
CA THR A 7 3.00 -11.78 -43.40
C THR A 7 2.23 -11.58 -42.10
N PRO A 8 2.76 -11.99 -40.93
CA PRO A 8 2.05 -11.81 -39.67
C PRO A 8 1.90 -10.32 -39.39
N ASP A 9 0.65 -9.88 -39.19
CA ASP A 9 0.33 -8.51 -38.85
C ASP A 9 1.05 -8.14 -37.54
N LYS A 10 2.01 -7.21 -37.65
CA LYS A 10 2.73 -6.67 -36.50
C LYS A 10 1.71 -5.92 -35.64
N PRO A 11 1.51 -6.26 -34.35
CA PRO A 11 0.43 -5.66 -33.59
C PRO A 11 0.66 -4.15 -33.45
N THR A 12 -0.21 -3.38 -34.11
CA THR A 12 -0.23 -1.92 -34.12
C THR A 12 -0.93 -1.42 -32.87
N GLY A 13 -0.26 -1.50 -31.72
CA GLY A 13 -0.75 -1.02 -30.43
C GLY A 13 0.06 -1.50 -29.23
N PHE A 14 -0.41 -1.16 -28.02
CA PHE A 14 0.00 -1.78 -26.74
C PHE A 14 -0.44 -3.25 -26.74
N SER A 15 0.39 -4.12 -27.34
CA SER A 15 0.19 -5.56 -27.27
C SER A 15 0.68 -6.09 -25.92
N HIS A 16 -0.01 -7.07 -25.37
CA HIS A 16 0.40 -7.75 -24.12
C HIS A 16 1.83 -8.28 -24.23
N GLU A 17 2.18 -8.87 -25.37
CA GLU A 17 3.52 -9.37 -25.68
C GLU A 17 4.63 -8.30 -25.55
N LYS A 18 4.34 -7.03 -25.90
CA LYS A 18 5.31 -5.92 -25.77
C LYS A 18 5.53 -5.51 -24.32
N ILE A 19 4.53 -5.72 -23.46
CA ILE A 19 4.64 -5.43 -22.04
C ILE A 19 5.47 -6.51 -21.35
N GLU A 20 5.21 -7.78 -21.66
CA GLU A 20 5.92 -8.91 -21.07
C GLU A 20 7.39 -8.97 -21.46
N THR A 21 7.72 -8.56 -22.70
CA THR A 21 9.09 -8.59 -23.21
C THR A 21 9.93 -7.38 -22.78
N SER A 22 9.32 -6.33 -22.21
CA SER A 22 10.01 -5.13 -21.75
C SER A 22 10.05 -5.06 -20.23
N ASN A 23 11.19 -5.44 -19.63
CA ASN A 23 11.37 -5.44 -18.18
C ASN A 23 11.10 -4.07 -17.53
N THR A 24 11.61 -2.99 -18.12
CA THR A 24 11.42 -1.63 -17.58
C THR A 24 9.95 -1.20 -17.64
N LEU A 25 9.26 -1.49 -18.74
CA LEU A 25 7.84 -1.15 -18.89
C LEU A 25 6.98 -1.92 -17.87
N LEU A 26 7.24 -3.22 -17.72
CA LEU A 26 6.52 -4.07 -16.78
C LEU A 26 6.70 -3.59 -15.33
N ILE A 27 7.93 -3.27 -14.92
CA ILE A 27 8.22 -2.75 -13.57
C ILE A 27 7.44 -1.45 -13.31
N VAL A 28 7.46 -0.49 -14.24
CA VAL A 28 6.75 0.79 -14.08
C VAL A 28 5.25 0.56 -13.95
N LEU A 29 4.66 -0.31 -14.78
CA LEU A 29 3.23 -0.61 -14.73
C LEU A 29 2.84 -1.27 -13.40
N ILE A 30 3.64 -2.22 -12.89
CA ILE A 30 3.41 -2.85 -11.58
C ILE A 30 3.47 -1.80 -10.46
N LEU A 31 4.49 -0.94 -10.45
CA LEU A 31 4.64 0.10 -9.44
C LEU A 31 3.45 1.06 -9.44
N LEU A 32 2.96 1.46 -10.61
CA LEU A 32 1.78 2.31 -10.73
C LEU A 32 0.53 1.62 -10.15
N VAL A 33 0.30 0.36 -10.50
CA VAL A 33 -0.88 -0.39 -10.02
C VAL A 33 -0.83 -0.57 -8.50
N VAL A 34 0.32 -0.94 -7.92
CA VAL A 34 0.49 -1.09 -6.47
C VAL A 34 0.35 0.26 -5.75
N ALA A 35 0.91 1.33 -6.31
CA ALA A 35 0.83 2.66 -5.73
C ALA A 35 -0.60 3.19 -5.66
N VAL A 36 -1.46 2.87 -6.64
CA VAL A 36 -2.88 3.26 -6.62
C VAL A 36 -3.60 2.68 -5.40
N GLY A 37 -3.32 1.42 -5.02
CA GLY A 37 -3.90 0.81 -3.81
C GLY A 37 -3.52 1.57 -2.54
N GLY A 38 -2.21 1.80 -2.34
CA GLY A 38 -1.71 2.58 -1.21
C GLY A 38 -2.25 4.01 -1.19
N PHE A 39 -2.41 4.63 -2.36
CA PHE A 39 -2.95 5.98 -2.47
C PHE A 39 -4.41 6.05 -2.02
N VAL A 40 -5.26 5.15 -2.52
CA VAL A 40 -6.70 5.15 -2.20
C VAL A 40 -6.98 4.75 -0.75
N GLU A 41 -6.16 3.90 -0.14
CA GLU A 41 -6.36 3.47 1.25
C GLU A 41 -5.75 4.43 2.28
N ILE A 42 -4.53 4.92 2.06
CA ILE A 42 -3.79 5.69 3.08
C ILE A 42 -4.12 7.18 2.99
N VAL A 43 -4.17 7.77 1.79
CA VAL A 43 -4.29 9.22 1.63
C VAL A 43 -5.60 9.77 2.21
N PRO A 44 -6.78 9.16 1.98
CA PRO A 44 -8.03 9.65 2.56
C PRO A 44 -8.05 9.64 4.10
N LEU A 45 -7.32 8.72 4.75
CA LEU A 45 -7.29 8.61 6.22
C LEU A 45 -6.67 9.84 6.91
N TYR A 46 -5.78 10.58 6.23
CA TYR A 46 -5.24 11.84 6.74
C TYR A 46 -6.30 12.95 6.86
N PHE A 47 -7.41 12.84 6.14
CA PHE A 47 -8.48 13.84 6.12
C PHE A 47 -9.73 13.39 6.89
N GLN A 48 -9.76 12.14 7.35
CA GLN A 48 -10.87 11.59 8.11
C GLN A 48 -10.79 12.00 9.59
N ARG A 49 -11.77 12.76 10.08
CA ARG A 49 -11.80 13.29 11.46
C ARG A 49 -11.82 12.19 12.51
N SER A 50 -12.49 11.07 12.24
CA SER A 50 -12.61 9.96 13.20
C SER A 50 -11.28 9.25 13.50
N THR A 51 -10.26 9.41 12.65
CA THR A 51 -8.92 8.81 12.83
C THR A 51 -7.85 9.84 13.18
N THR A 52 -8.13 11.13 13.01
CA THR A 52 -7.16 12.22 13.20
C THR A 52 -7.41 13.08 14.43
N GLN A 53 -8.60 12.98 15.03
CA GLN A 53 -8.93 13.71 16.26
C GLN A 53 -8.81 12.81 17.48
N ALA A 54 -8.06 13.27 18.48
CA ALA A 54 -7.98 12.62 19.78
C ALA A 54 -9.32 12.70 20.53
N VAL A 55 -9.56 11.74 21.41
CA VAL A 55 -10.73 11.77 22.31
C VAL A 55 -10.66 12.98 23.25
N PRO A 56 -11.81 13.55 23.66
CA PRO A 56 -11.82 14.72 24.54
C PRO A 56 -11.05 14.48 25.84
N GLY A 57 -10.17 15.43 26.20
CA GLY A 57 -9.37 15.37 27.43
C GLY A 57 -8.13 14.48 27.36
N LEU A 58 -7.84 13.85 26.21
CA LEU A 58 -6.60 13.08 26.05
C LEU A 58 -5.38 14.01 26.01
N MET A 59 -4.42 13.75 26.89
CA MET A 59 -3.13 14.45 26.93
C MET A 59 -2.02 13.56 26.38
N PRO A 60 -0.94 14.14 25.81
CA PRO A 60 0.25 13.38 25.47
C PRO A 60 0.84 12.67 26.68
N TYR A 61 1.55 11.56 26.44
CA TYR A 61 2.24 10.84 27.50
C TYR A 61 3.26 11.72 28.23
N THR A 62 3.32 11.59 29.55
CA THR A 62 4.40 12.17 30.36
C THR A 62 5.74 11.52 30.03
N ALA A 63 6.86 12.16 30.39
CA ALA A 63 8.19 11.64 30.11
C ALA A 63 8.40 10.20 30.65
N LEU A 64 7.91 9.91 31.86
CA LEU A 64 8.02 8.59 32.46
C LEU A 64 7.14 7.55 31.74
N GLN A 65 5.92 7.93 31.34
CA GLN A 65 5.02 7.04 30.59
C GLN A 65 5.56 6.74 29.19
N LEU A 66 6.17 7.72 28.53
CA LEU A 66 6.79 7.54 27.22
C LEU A 66 7.96 6.56 27.32
N ALA A 67 8.84 6.73 28.32
CA ALA A 67 9.90 5.77 28.61
C ALA A 67 9.35 4.36 28.91
N GLY A 68 8.24 4.26 29.65
CA GLY A 68 7.55 2.99 29.89
C GLY A 68 7.00 2.35 28.60
N ARG A 69 6.46 3.14 27.67
CA ARG A 69 6.01 2.67 26.34
C ARG A 69 7.17 2.14 25.50
N ASP A 70 8.32 2.80 25.55
CA ASP A 70 9.50 2.33 24.82
C ASP A 70 10.01 1.00 25.37
N ILE A 71 9.96 0.80 26.70
CA ILE A 71 10.22 -0.51 27.32
C ILE A 71 9.18 -1.54 26.86
N TYR A 72 7.89 -1.21 26.86
CA TYR A 72 6.83 -2.11 26.40
C TYR A 72 7.05 -2.61 24.96
N VAL A 73 7.52 -1.73 24.06
CA VAL A 73 7.87 -2.12 22.68
C VAL A 73 9.16 -2.96 22.66
N ARG A 74 10.19 -2.58 23.41
CA ARG A 74 11.48 -3.28 23.47
C ARG A 74 11.34 -4.72 23.96
N GLU A 75 10.52 -4.95 24.98
CA GLU A 75 10.26 -6.29 25.52
C GLU A 75 9.25 -7.08 24.67
N GLY A 76 8.75 -6.50 23.57
CA GLY A 76 7.84 -7.18 22.65
C GLY A 76 6.48 -7.50 23.26
N CYS A 77 6.03 -6.74 24.26
CA CYS A 77 4.79 -7.03 24.99
C CYS A 77 3.55 -7.06 24.07
N TYR A 78 3.58 -6.30 22.97
CA TYR A 78 2.51 -6.27 21.95
C TYR A 78 2.34 -7.61 21.21
N ASN A 79 3.31 -8.53 21.26
CA ASN A 79 3.18 -9.87 20.67
C ASN A 79 2.20 -10.74 21.45
N CYS A 80 2.01 -10.47 22.75
CA CYS A 80 1.10 -11.21 23.63
C CYS A 80 -0.13 -10.39 24.09
N HIS A 81 -0.08 -9.06 24.00
CA HIS A 81 -1.12 -8.18 24.52
C HIS A 81 -1.77 -7.33 23.43
N SER A 82 -3.07 -7.52 23.19
CA SER A 82 -3.86 -6.68 22.29
C SER A 82 -4.21 -5.34 22.94
N GLN A 83 -4.02 -4.26 22.19
CA GLN A 83 -4.37 -2.89 22.61
C GLN A 83 -5.64 -2.37 21.91
N MET A 84 -6.42 -3.25 21.29
CA MET A 84 -7.66 -2.92 20.56
C MET A 84 -8.79 -3.85 21.02
N ILE A 85 -9.79 -3.29 21.71
CA ILE A 85 -11.02 -3.99 22.03
C ILE A 85 -11.91 -3.97 20.79
N ARG A 86 -12.43 -5.13 20.36
CA ARG A 86 -13.35 -5.22 19.22
C ARG A 86 -14.80 -5.08 19.69
N PRO A 87 -15.66 -4.32 18.98
CA PRO A 87 -17.09 -4.34 19.23
C PRO A 87 -17.67 -5.70 18.79
N LEU A 88 -18.36 -6.40 19.70
CA LEU A 88 -19.09 -7.65 19.45
C LEU A 88 -20.59 -7.41 19.46
#